data_AF-A0A3D4FXY9-F1
#
_entry.id   AF-A0A3D4FXY9-F1
#
_cell.length_a   1.000
_cell.length_b   1.000
_cell.length_c   1.000
_cell.angle_alpha   90.00
_cell.angle_beta   90.00
_cell.angle_gamma   90.00
#
_symmetry.space_group_name_H-M   'P 1'
#
loop_
_entity.id
_entity.type
_entity.pdbx_description
1 polymer ?
#
loop_
_entity_poly.entity_id
_entity_poly.type
_entity_poly.pdbx_seq_one_letter_code
_entity_poly.pdbx_strand_id
1 'polypeptide(L)'
;MRTRLCSAVLLAFTGAIVGACSVGEATLAPAPGDACAAIAGTSLGLPYTTFTIAEEVAAPFTPPETFSSRGFVVEDGAFCRVAGTATPEEGSEINFEVWLPHADAWNGRFQGIGSGGSAGAIRYPQLAVAVQNG
;
A
#
# COMPACT_ATOMS: atom_id res chain seq x y z
N MET A 1 15.78 -24.13 -15.22
CA MET A 1 15.50 -25.42 -15.88
C MET A 1 16.20 -26.54 -15.11
N ARG A 2 15.48 -27.23 -14.20
CA ARG A 2 15.99 -28.37 -13.41
C ARG A 2 14.85 -29.38 -13.28
N THR A 3 14.83 -30.37 -14.16
CA THR A 3 13.86 -31.46 -14.16
C THR A 3 14.23 -32.48 -13.07
N ARG A 4 13.35 -32.67 -12.09
CA ARG A 4 13.42 -33.82 -11.17
C ARG A 4 12.55 -34.95 -11.70
N LEU A 5 13.18 -36.08 -12.02
CA LEU A 5 12.53 -37.34 -12.40
C LEU A 5 11.64 -37.85 -11.25
N CYS A 6 10.36 -38.10 -11.52
CA CYS A 6 9.54 -38.98 -10.68
C CYS A 6 9.84 -40.44 -11.08
N SER A 7 10.45 -41.21 -10.19
CA SER A 7 10.58 -42.66 -10.36
C SER A 7 9.21 -43.31 -10.24
N ALA A 8 8.78 -44.02 -11.27
CA ALA A 8 7.59 -44.87 -11.24
C ALA A 8 7.93 -46.17 -10.52
N VAL A 9 7.35 -46.39 -9.34
CA VAL A 9 7.34 -47.70 -8.69
C VAL A 9 6.07 -48.42 -9.13
N LEU A 10 6.23 -49.50 -9.87
CA LEU A 10 5.16 -50.45 -10.23
C LEU A 10 5.44 -51.75 -9.49
N LEU A 11 4.51 -52.18 -8.61
CA LEU A 11 3.77 -53.44 -8.81
C LEU A 11 2.81 -53.74 -7.65
N ALA A 12 1.54 -53.88 -8.06
CA ALA A 12 0.52 -54.84 -7.62
C ALA A 12 0.17 -54.94 -6.13
N PHE A 13 -0.98 -54.38 -5.72
CA PHE A 13 -1.98 -55.08 -4.91
C PHE A 13 -3.35 -54.40 -5.11
N THR A 14 -4.40 -55.22 -5.20
CA THR A 14 -5.80 -54.88 -5.46
C THR A 14 -6.39 -53.94 -4.40
N GLY A 15 -6.85 -52.76 -4.83
CA GLY A 15 -7.62 -51.84 -4.01
C GLY A 15 -7.75 -50.50 -4.72
N ALA A 16 -8.92 -50.21 -5.30
CA ALA A 16 -9.20 -48.93 -5.93
C ALA A 16 -9.28 -47.82 -4.87
N ILE A 17 -8.13 -47.23 -4.52
CA ILE A 17 -8.07 -45.97 -3.81
C ILE A 17 -7.75 -44.91 -4.85
N VAL A 18 -8.80 -44.22 -5.33
CA VAL A 18 -8.65 -42.99 -6.12
C VAL A 18 -8.09 -41.93 -5.16
N GLY A 19 -6.77 -41.86 -5.05
CA GLY A 19 -6.08 -40.80 -4.34
C GLY A 19 -6.23 -39.49 -5.12
N ALA A 20 -7.21 -38.68 -4.75
CA ALA A 20 -7.33 -37.32 -5.24
C ALA A 20 -6.16 -36.49 -4.73
N CYS A 21 -5.19 -36.20 -5.60
CA CYS A 21 -4.21 -35.14 -5.36
C CYS A 21 -4.96 -33.81 -5.44
N SER A 22 -5.39 -33.25 -4.31
CA SER A 22 -5.82 -31.86 -4.24
C SER A 22 -4.61 -30.99 -4.55
N VAL A 23 -4.57 -30.43 -5.75
CA VAL A 23 -3.71 -29.28 -6.07
C VAL A 23 -4.22 -28.14 -5.19
N GLY A 24 -3.50 -27.85 -4.11
CA GLY A 24 -3.74 -26.63 -3.35
C GLY A 24 -3.42 -25.46 -4.26
N GLU A 25 -4.42 -24.65 -4.60
CA GLU A 25 -4.19 -23.36 -5.23
C GLU A 25 -3.37 -22.50 -4.25
N ALA A 26 -2.10 -22.32 -4.58
CA ALA A 26 -1.29 -21.31 -3.95
C ALA A 26 -1.86 -19.96 -4.39
N THR A 27 -2.60 -19.30 -3.51
CA THR A 27 -3.00 -17.90 -3.71
C THR A 27 -1.71 -17.09 -3.79
N LEU A 28 -1.34 -16.66 -5.00
CA LEU A 28 -0.24 -15.73 -5.20
C LEU A 28 -0.59 -14.46 -4.41
N ALA A 29 0.30 -14.01 -3.54
CA ALA A 29 0.16 -12.69 -2.94
C ALA A 29 0.08 -11.66 -4.10
N PRO A 30 -0.83 -10.68 -4.05
CA PRO A 30 -0.89 -9.63 -5.05
C PRO A 30 0.49 -9.00 -5.22
N ALA A 31 0.85 -8.62 -6.45
CA ALA A 31 2.11 -7.92 -6.67
C ALA A 31 2.10 -6.60 -5.87
N PRO A 32 3.26 -6.05 -5.46
CA PRO A 32 3.32 -4.83 -4.65
C PRO A 32 2.48 -3.66 -5.19
N GLY A 33 2.35 -3.53 -6.51
CA GLY A 33 1.51 -2.52 -7.17
C GLY A 33 -0.02 -2.77 -7.07
N ASP A 34 -0.45 -4.00 -6.82
CA ASP A 34 -1.88 -4.33 -6.64
C ASP A 34 -2.38 -3.97 -5.23
N ALA A 35 -1.49 -4.01 -4.23
CA ALA A 35 -1.85 -3.78 -2.84
C ALA A 35 -2.24 -2.32 -2.57
N CYS A 36 -1.53 -1.36 -3.17
CA CYS A 36 -1.85 0.06 -3.01
C CYS A 36 -3.22 0.39 -3.64
N ALA A 37 -3.43 -0.03 -4.89
CA ALA A 37 -4.67 0.21 -5.61
C ALA A 37 -5.89 -0.46 -4.92
N ALA A 38 -5.68 -1.61 -4.25
CA ALA A 38 -6.73 -2.28 -3.50
C ALA A 38 -7.29 -1.44 -2.34
N ILE A 39 -6.51 -0.49 -1.79
CA ILE A 39 -6.97 0.40 -0.71
C ILE A 39 -8.15 1.26 -1.20
N ALA A 40 -8.12 1.74 -2.44
CA ALA A 40 -9.19 2.56 -3.02
C ALA A 40 -10.56 1.85 -2.98
N GLY A 41 -10.55 0.53 -3.22
CA GLY A 41 -11.74 -0.31 -3.26
C GLY A 41 -12.12 -0.93 -1.91
N THR A 42 -11.31 -0.72 -0.87
CA THR A 42 -11.52 -1.36 0.43
C THR A 42 -12.35 -0.44 1.34
N SER A 43 -13.45 -0.98 1.87
CA SER A 43 -14.15 -0.32 2.97
C SER A 43 -13.35 -0.51 4.26
N LEU A 44 -12.74 0.57 4.76
CA LEU A 44 -11.99 0.55 6.02
C LEU A 44 -12.86 0.78 7.26
N GLY A 45 -14.18 0.97 7.08
CA GLY A 45 -15.11 1.20 8.20
C GLY A 45 -14.83 2.48 8.99
N LEU A 46 -14.10 3.44 8.42
CA LEU A 46 -13.80 4.71 9.08
C LEU A 46 -15.02 5.64 8.96
N PRO A 47 -15.59 6.10 10.08
CA PRO A 47 -16.71 7.02 10.04
C PRO A 47 -16.27 8.37 9.47
N TYR A 48 -17.21 9.05 8.79
CA TYR A 48 -17.03 10.41 8.27
C TYR A 48 -15.83 10.60 7.33
N THR A 49 -15.33 9.52 6.72
CA THR A 49 -14.10 9.53 5.93
C THR A 49 -14.37 9.08 4.50
N THR A 50 -13.85 9.83 3.53
CA THR A 50 -13.88 9.47 2.12
C THR A 50 -12.45 9.40 1.59
N PHE A 51 -12.09 8.29 0.96
CA PHE A 51 -10.83 8.16 0.24
C PHE A 51 -10.99 8.66 -1.20
N THR A 52 -10.08 9.51 -1.64
CA THR A 52 -10.10 10.11 -2.98
C THR A 52 -8.98 9.58 -3.86
N ILE A 53 -7.85 9.17 -3.26
CA ILE A 53 -6.68 8.65 -3.96
C ILE A 53 -6.14 7.45 -3.18
N ALA A 54 -5.76 6.41 -3.91
CA ALA A 54 -4.85 5.36 -3.46
C ALA A 54 -4.07 4.91 -4.70
N GLU A 55 -2.84 5.40 -4.81
CA GLU A 55 -2.03 5.25 -6.02
C GLU A 55 -0.57 4.93 -5.68
N GLU A 56 0.05 4.15 -6.54
CA GLU A 56 1.48 3.91 -6.50
C GLU A 56 2.19 5.14 -7.08
N VAL A 57 3.09 5.73 -6.31
CA VAL A 57 3.87 6.91 -6.70
C VAL A 57 5.29 6.47 -7.00
N ALA A 58 5.74 6.75 -8.22
CA ALA A 58 7.15 6.67 -8.61
C ALA A 58 7.81 8.04 -8.50
N ALA A 59 9.11 8.05 -8.23
CA ALA A 59 9.91 9.28 -8.31
C ALA A 59 10.32 9.59 -9.78
N PRO A 60 10.43 10.87 -10.16
CA PRO A 60 10.19 12.04 -9.33
C PRO A 60 8.69 12.33 -9.16
N PHE A 61 8.30 12.82 -7.98
CA PHE A 61 6.92 13.19 -7.66
C PHE A 61 6.82 14.63 -7.17
N THR A 62 5.94 15.42 -7.80
CA THR A 62 5.59 16.78 -7.36
C THR A 62 4.25 16.73 -6.62
N PRO A 63 4.24 16.92 -5.29
CA PRO A 63 3.00 16.93 -4.53
C PRO A 63 2.16 18.18 -4.84
N PRO A 64 0.87 18.19 -4.45
CA PRO A 64 0.04 19.39 -4.52
C PRO A 64 0.74 20.61 -3.91
N GLU A 65 0.61 21.74 -4.62
CA GLU A 65 1.20 23.01 -4.23
C GLU A 65 0.51 23.57 -2.97
N THR A 66 1.30 23.76 -1.93
CA THR A 66 0.93 24.43 -0.68
C THR A 66 1.98 25.47 -0.36
N PHE A 67 1.74 26.32 0.64
CA PHE A 67 2.78 27.23 1.13
C PHE A 67 4.06 26.49 1.56
N SER A 68 3.96 25.20 1.89
CA SER A 68 5.07 24.39 2.40
C SER A 68 5.70 23.44 1.38
N SER A 69 5.13 23.32 0.18
CA SER A 69 5.59 22.42 -0.89
C SER A 69 5.92 23.12 -2.19
N ARG A 70 5.94 24.46 -2.22
CA ARG A 70 6.20 25.21 -3.44
C ARG A 70 7.56 24.87 -4.05
N GLY A 71 7.55 24.31 -5.25
CA GLY A 71 8.77 23.88 -5.95
C GLY A 71 9.49 22.70 -5.27
N PHE A 72 8.83 22.00 -4.35
CA PHE A 72 9.36 20.79 -3.75
C PHE A 72 9.08 19.59 -4.66
N VAL A 73 10.07 18.72 -4.80
CA VAL A 73 9.97 17.47 -5.56
C VAL A 73 10.55 16.35 -4.70
N VAL A 74 9.87 15.21 -4.70
CA VAL A 74 10.39 13.96 -4.15
C VAL A 74 11.22 13.31 -5.24
N GLU A 75 12.54 13.29 -5.06
CA GLU A 75 13.49 12.84 -6.09
C GLU A 75 13.68 11.32 -6.10
N ASP A 76 13.46 10.65 -4.97
CA ASP A 76 13.79 9.24 -4.79
C ASP A 76 12.73 8.49 -3.98
N GLY A 77 12.61 7.19 -4.29
CA GLY A 77 11.75 6.24 -3.60
C GLY A 77 10.35 6.14 -4.21
N ALA A 78 9.88 4.90 -4.42
CA ALA A 78 8.48 4.63 -4.71
C ALA A 78 7.71 4.40 -3.42
N PHE A 79 6.45 4.81 -3.39
CA PHE A 79 5.59 4.68 -2.22
C PHE A 79 4.11 4.66 -2.62
N CYS A 80 3.27 4.08 -1.76
CA CYS A 80 1.83 4.15 -1.91
C CYS A 80 1.29 5.43 -1.26
N ARG A 81 0.62 6.27 -2.05
CA ARG A 81 -0.03 7.50 -1.59
C ARG A 81 -1.52 7.28 -1.45
N VAL A 82 -2.02 7.46 -0.24
CA VAL A 82 -3.46 7.47 0.07
C VAL A 82 -3.87 8.87 0.47
N ALA A 83 -4.88 9.44 -0.17
CA ALA A 83 -5.44 10.74 0.18
C ALA A 83 -6.93 10.61 0.48
N GLY A 84 -7.41 11.45 1.40
CA GLY A 84 -8.81 11.48 1.76
C GLY A 84 -9.22 12.73 2.49
N THR A 85 -10.52 12.78 2.79
CA THR A 85 -11.16 13.88 3.50
C THR A 85 -12.00 13.32 4.64
N ALA A 86 -11.85 13.90 5.83
CA ALA A 86 -12.67 13.61 7.00
C ALA A 86 -13.56 14.80 7.34
N THR A 87 -14.84 14.53 7.63
CA THR A 87 -15.87 15.54 7.95
C THR A 87 -16.61 15.18 9.25
N PRO A 88 -15.91 15.13 10.41
CA PRO A 88 -16.49 14.64 11.67
C PRO A 88 -17.62 15.52 12.22
N GLU A 89 -17.64 16.81 11.87
CA GLU A 89 -18.64 17.80 12.30
C GLU A 89 -19.22 18.54 11.08
N GLU A 90 -20.42 19.10 11.22
CA GLU A 90 -21.02 19.92 10.15
C GLU A 90 -20.13 21.13 9.83
N GLY A 91 -19.85 21.33 8.54
CA GLY A 91 -18.97 22.40 8.06
C GLY A 91 -17.46 22.15 8.28
N SER A 92 -17.06 20.99 8.83
CA SER A 92 -15.66 20.60 8.90
C SER A 92 -15.20 19.90 7.61
N GLU A 93 -13.98 20.21 7.18
CA GLU A 93 -13.31 19.52 6.08
C GLU A 93 -11.83 19.36 6.42
N ILE A 94 -11.40 18.13 6.65
CA ILE A 94 -10.02 17.80 7.03
C ILE A 94 -9.42 16.95 5.93
N ASN A 95 -8.58 17.57 5.10
CA ASN A 95 -7.81 16.86 4.08
C ASN A 95 -6.58 16.20 4.73
N PHE A 96 -6.37 14.91 4.44
CA PHE A 96 -5.26 14.14 4.98
C PHE A 96 -4.61 13.27 3.90
N GLU A 97 -3.35 12.93 4.13
CA GLU A 97 -2.63 11.95 3.32
C GLU A 97 -1.86 10.97 4.21
N VAL A 98 -1.76 9.74 3.74
CA VAL A 98 -0.95 8.67 4.32
C VAL A 98 -0.01 8.16 3.22
N TRP A 99 1.29 8.25 3.46
CA TRP A 99 2.31 7.76 2.55
C TRP A 99 2.92 6.49 3.16
N LEU A 100 2.74 5.37 2.46
CA LEU A 100 3.18 4.06 2.91
C LEU A 100 4.40 3.63 2.09
N PRO A 101 5.53 3.30 2.72
CA PRO A 101 6.61 2.64 2.00
C PRO A 101 6.15 1.24 1.57
N HIS A 102 6.83 0.66 0.58
CA HIS A 102 6.62 -0.75 0.26
C HIS A 102 6.91 -1.63 1.48
N ALA A 103 6.25 -2.80 1.53
CA ALA A 103 6.29 -3.68 2.70
C ALA A 103 7.71 -4.14 3.09
N ASP A 104 8.62 -4.25 2.13
CA ASP A 104 10.02 -4.60 2.34
C ASP A 104 10.89 -3.42 2.83
N ALA A 105 10.40 -2.19 2.66
CA ALA A 105 11.04 -0.96 3.14
C ALA A 105 10.41 -0.43 4.45
N TRP A 106 9.27 -0.96 4.88
CA TRP A 106 8.61 -0.54 6.12
C TRP A 106 9.44 -0.88 7.36
N ASN A 107 9.71 0.12 8.21
CA ASN A 107 10.52 -0.06 9.41
C ASN A 107 9.70 -0.47 10.65
N GLY A 108 8.40 -0.72 10.49
CA GLY A 108 7.51 -1.12 11.58
C GLY A 108 6.94 0.05 12.40
N ARG A 109 7.14 1.30 11.99
CA ARG A 109 6.72 2.48 12.74
C ARG A 109 5.63 3.26 12.01
N PHE A 110 4.83 3.97 12.80
CA PHE A 110 3.88 4.97 12.33
C PHE A 110 4.37 6.35 12.76
N GLN A 111 4.37 7.31 11.85
CA GLN A 111 4.76 8.69 12.11
C GLN A 111 3.61 9.64 11.74
N GLY A 112 3.02 10.27 12.76
CA GLY A 112 2.07 11.36 12.56
C GLY A 112 2.80 12.67 12.26
N ILE A 113 2.36 13.38 11.23
CA ILE A 113 2.85 14.71 10.87
C ILE A 113 1.69 15.70 10.94
N GLY A 114 1.84 16.74 11.75
CA GLY A 114 0.86 17.80 11.90
C GLY A 114 1.20 19.04 11.07
N SER A 115 0.24 19.97 11.00
CA SER A 115 0.49 21.34 10.59
C SER A 115 1.07 22.16 11.75
N GLY A 116 1.68 23.31 11.47
CA GLY A 116 2.13 24.28 12.47
C GLY A 116 1.31 25.58 12.43
N GLY A 117 1.06 26.19 13.59
CA GLY A 117 0.27 27.43 13.69
C GLY A 117 -1.10 27.34 13.00
N SER A 118 -1.54 28.42 12.37
CA SER A 118 -2.81 28.48 11.60
C SER A 118 -2.63 28.18 10.11
N ALA A 119 -1.65 27.36 9.74
CA ALA A 119 -1.20 27.28 8.35
C ALA A 119 -2.09 26.41 7.43
N GLY A 120 -2.82 25.45 8.01
CA GLY A 120 -3.86 24.69 7.28
C GLY A 120 -3.35 23.93 6.05
N ALA A 121 -2.11 23.41 6.05
CA ALA A 121 -1.60 22.65 4.91
C ALA A 121 -0.79 21.42 5.31
N ILE A 122 -0.82 20.43 4.42
CA ILE A 122 -0.03 19.20 4.53
C ILE A 122 1.44 19.51 4.27
N ARG A 123 2.32 19.01 5.14
CA ARG A 123 3.77 19.23 5.08
C ARG A 123 4.44 18.14 4.24
N TYR A 124 4.24 18.18 2.92
CA TYR A 124 4.77 17.16 2.00
C TYR A 124 6.28 16.89 2.12
N PRO A 125 7.17 17.88 2.33
CA PRO A 125 8.58 17.57 2.57
C PRO A 125 8.84 16.68 3.79
N GLN A 126 8.00 16.79 4.83
CA GLN A 126 8.11 15.94 6.01
C GLN A 126 7.55 14.54 5.75
N LEU A 127 6.47 14.41 4.97
CA LEU A 127 5.97 13.10 4.52
C LEU A 127 7.00 12.36 3.67
N ALA A 128 7.66 13.06 2.74
CA ALA A 128 8.72 12.51 1.91
C ALA A 128 9.88 11.96 2.74
N VAL A 129 10.37 12.73 3.71
CA VAL A 129 11.42 12.27 4.62
C VAL A 129 10.94 11.08 5.46
N ALA A 130 9.70 11.10 5.96
CA ALA A 130 9.18 10.01 6.78
C ALA A 130 9.08 8.70 5.99
N VAL A 131 8.48 8.72 4.79
CA VAL A 131 8.29 7.52 3.98
C VAL A 131 9.63 6.93 3.50
N GLN A 132 10.63 7.78 3.22
CA GLN A 132 11.98 7.35 2.84
C GLN A 132 12.75 6.70 4.00
N ASN A 133 12.37 6.98 5.25
CA ASN A 133 12.95 6.33 6.44
C ASN A 133 12.27 4.99 6.80
N GLY A 134 11.26 4.59 6.02
CA GLY A 134 10.48 3.38 6.26
C GLY A 134 9.44 3.54 7.34
#